data_AF-T1BR92-F1
#
_entry.id   AF-T1BR92-F1
#
_cell.length_a   1.000
_cell.length_b   1.000
_cell.length_c   1.000
_cell.angle_alpha   90.00
_cell.angle_beta   90.00
_cell.angle_gamma   90.00
#
_symmetry.space_group_name_H-M   'P 1'
#
loop_
_entity.id
_entity.type
_entity.pdbx_description
1 polymer ?
#
loop_
_entity_poly.entity_id
_entity_poly.type
_entity_poly.pdbx_seq_one_letter_code
_entity_poly.pdbx_strand_id
1 'polypeptide(L)'
;MLILVGLVPWGHMASAEPDRSPSFATPDTASSYVVTFHENGLANNTTWSVSINSVIFSSRTSYINASLPAGLRDYLVDVPANYSGPRYGTFTVVNSSLNISLNYRYNCAVVLQESGLPSQALWWANVTNSSGTVSYFSRGPTIRWTAFPGPYQYAVGTSSPGFVPAQS
;
A
#
# COMPACT_ATOMS: atom_id res chain seq x y z
N MET A 1 -22.07 -73.09 60.96
CA MET A 1 -22.91 -72.09 61.63
C MET A 1 -22.12 -71.45 62.75
N LEU A 2 -21.58 -70.25 62.51
CA LEU A 2 -21.39 -69.17 63.48
C LEU A 2 -21.18 -67.88 62.64
N ILE A 3 -21.85 -66.81 63.05
CA ILE A 3 -21.99 -65.50 62.40
C ILE A 3 -20.98 -64.53 63.06
N LEU A 4 -20.45 -63.53 62.34
CA LEU A 4 -20.61 -62.07 62.60
C LEU A 4 -19.52 -61.18 61.92
N VAL A 5 -20.00 -60.37 60.96
CA VAL A 5 -19.78 -58.92 60.65
C VAL A 5 -18.46 -58.22 61.02
N GLY A 6 -17.91 -57.42 60.08
CA GLY A 6 -17.18 -56.18 60.44
C GLY A 6 -16.21 -55.55 59.43
N LEU A 7 -16.69 -54.57 58.67
CA LEU A 7 -16.06 -53.33 58.15
C LEU A 7 -14.73 -53.32 57.35
N VAL A 8 -14.83 -52.62 56.22
CA VAL A 8 -13.79 -52.09 55.32
C VAL A 8 -13.02 -50.94 56.00
N PRO A 9 -11.71 -50.80 55.72
CA PRO A 9 -11.22 -49.47 55.31
C PRO A 9 -10.42 -49.53 54.00
N TRP A 10 -10.60 -48.48 53.21
CA TRP A 10 -9.92 -48.22 51.94
C TRP A 10 -8.42 -47.97 52.14
N GLY A 11 -7.62 -48.39 51.15
CA GLY A 11 -6.18 -48.11 51.08
C GLY A 11 -5.55 -48.56 49.75
N HIS A 12 -5.76 -47.73 48.73
CA HIS A 12 -5.01 -47.55 47.46
C HIS A 12 -4.00 -48.61 47.01
N MET A 13 -4.36 -49.38 45.97
CA MET A 13 -3.43 -50.16 45.14
C MET A 13 -3.85 -50.06 43.65
N ALA A 14 -3.18 -49.20 42.88
CA ALA A 14 -3.09 -49.26 41.41
C ALA A 14 -1.86 -48.41 41.03
N SER A 15 -0.67 -49.00 40.85
CA SER A 15 -0.17 -49.71 39.65
C SER A 15 -0.06 -48.82 38.41
N ALA A 16 1.14 -48.25 38.25
CA ALA A 16 1.84 -47.77 37.06
C ALA A 16 1.04 -46.96 36.01
N GLU A 17 1.20 -45.62 36.04
CA GLU A 17 1.03 -44.80 34.84
C GLU A 17 2.24 -45.02 33.90
N PRO A 18 2.02 -45.22 32.59
CA PRO A 18 3.11 -45.20 31.63
C PRO A 18 3.64 -43.75 31.53
N ASP A 19 4.96 -43.62 31.72
CA ASP A 19 5.74 -42.40 31.57
C ASP A 19 5.31 -41.61 30.32
N ARG A 20 4.55 -40.53 30.54
CA ARG A 20 4.39 -39.46 29.54
C ARG A 20 5.66 -38.62 29.56
N SER A 21 6.71 -39.16 28.96
CA SER A 21 7.83 -38.35 28.49
C SER A 21 7.24 -37.21 27.62
N PRO A 22 7.58 -35.94 27.87
CA PRO A 22 7.16 -34.86 26.98
C PRO A 22 7.79 -35.12 25.62
N SER A 23 6.95 -35.42 24.62
CA SER A 23 7.36 -35.40 23.22
C SER A 23 7.86 -34.00 22.93
N PHE A 24 9.17 -33.85 22.79
CA PHE A 24 9.76 -32.64 22.24
C PHE A 24 9.28 -32.56 20.79
N ALA A 25 8.21 -31.78 20.58
CA ALA A 25 7.78 -31.39 19.25
C ALA A 25 9.01 -30.84 18.54
N THR A 26 9.41 -31.51 17.45
CA THR A 26 10.41 -31.00 16.53
C THR A 26 9.98 -29.59 16.12
N PRO A 27 10.88 -28.58 16.12
CA PRO A 27 10.51 -27.26 15.63
C PRO A 27 9.96 -27.44 14.21
N ASP A 28 8.68 -27.12 14.04
CA ASP A 28 8.01 -27.09 12.74
C ASP A 28 8.84 -26.18 11.85
N THR A 29 9.58 -26.77 10.91
CA THR A 29 10.38 -26.02 9.95
C THR A 29 9.39 -25.26 9.09
N ALA A 30 9.09 -24.03 9.48
CA ALA A 30 8.15 -23.17 8.78
C ALA A 30 8.61 -23.00 7.33
N SER A 31 7.94 -23.69 6.42
CA SER A 31 8.19 -23.55 4.98
C SER A 31 7.93 -22.10 4.57
N SER A 32 8.97 -21.46 4.02
CA SER A 32 8.89 -20.10 3.48
C SER A 32 8.68 -20.15 1.97
N TYR A 33 7.80 -19.29 1.47
CA TYR A 33 7.47 -19.17 0.06
C TYR A 33 7.81 -17.78 -0.45
N VAL A 34 8.32 -17.71 -1.67
CA VAL A 34 8.71 -16.45 -2.30
C VAL A 34 7.47 -15.71 -2.79
N VAL A 35 7.29 -14.49 -2.32
CA VAL A 35 6.30 -13.54 -2.82
C VAL A 35 7.04 -12.44 -3.57
N THR A 36 6.71 -12.27 -4.83
CA THR A 36 7.32 -11.28 -5.73
C THR A 36 6.33 -10.15 -5.96
N PHE A 37 6.71 -8.94 -5.57
CA PHE A 37 6.00 -7.72 -5.96
C PHE A 37 6.64 -7.18 -7.23
N HIS A 38 5.83 -6.84 -8.22
CA HIS A 38 6.26 -6.18 -9.45
C HIS A 38 5.75 -4.75 -9.45
N GLU A 39 6.64 -3.77 -9.57
CA GLU A 39 6.22 -2.41 -9.92
C GLU A 39 6.08 -2.31 -11.44
N ASN A 40 5.00 -1.67 -11.88
CA ASN A 40 4.81 -1.29 -13.26
C ASN A 40 4.55 0.22 -13.33
N GLY A 41 5.38 0.93 -14.07
CA GLY A 41 5.14 2.34 -14.40
C GLY A 41 5.94 3.34 -13.55
N LEU A 42 6.78 2.89 -12.61
CA LEU A 42 7.80 3.77 -12.04
C LEU A 42 8.92 4.02 -13.06
N ALA A 43 9.56 5.18 -12.98
CA ALA A 43 10.74 5.45 -13.78
C ALA A 43 11.92 4.61 -13.25
N ASN A 44 12.84 4.22 -14.15
CA ASN A 44 14.05 3.51 -13.77
C ASN A 44 14.77 4.21 -12.62
N ASN A 45 15.26 3.42 -11.65
CA ASN A 45 15.98 3.90 -10.47
C ASN A 45 15.12 4.65 -9.43
N THR A 46 13.78 4.69 -9.60
CA THR A 46 12.87 5.17 -8.55
C THR A 46 12.88 4.19 -7.38
N THR A 47 13.11 4.70 -6.16
CA THR A 47 13.02 3.86 -4.95
C THR A 47 11.56 3.69 -4.55
N TRP A 48 11.15 2.45 -4.29
CA TRP A 48 9.82 2.10 -3.79
C TRP A 48 9.95 1.01 -2.73
N SER A 49 8.94 0.89 -1.88
CA SER A 49 8.97 -0.10 -0.80
C SER A 49 7.61 -0.69 -0.49
N VAL A 50 7.65 -1.90 0.05
CA VAL A 50 6.50 -2.65 0.55
C VAL A 50 6.78 -3.04 2.00
N SER A 51 5.83 -2.76 2.88
CA SER A 51 5.89 -3.16 4.28
C SER A 51 4.93 -4.32 4.53
N ILE A 52 5.44 -5.41 5.12
CA ILE A 52 4.68 -6.63 5.43
C ILE A 52 5.02 -7.00 6.87
N ASN A 53 4.02 -7.13 7.75
CA ASN A 53 4.22 -7.38 9.19
C ASN A 53 5.23 -6.43 9.85
N SER A 54 5.20 -5.14 9.49
CA SER A 54 6.16 -4.10 9.95
C SER A 54 7.60 -4.25 9.45
N VAL A 55 7.89 -5.24 8.59
CA VAL A 55 9.18 -5.36 7.90
C VAL A 55 9.10 -4.65 6.56
N ILE A 56 10.05 -3.73 6.31
CA ILE A 56 10.12 -2.94 5.08
C ILE A 56 11.08 -3.61 4.11
N PHE A 57 10.58 -3.90 2.91
CA PHE A 57 11.37 -4.33 1.76
C PHE A 57 11.44 -3.17 0.77
N SER A 58 12.63 -2.78 0.32
CA SER A 58 12.81 -1.68 -0.63
C SER A 58 13.63 -2.11 -1.84
N SER A 59 13.34 -1.50 -2.99
CA SER A 59 14.09 -1.73 -4.22
C SER A 59 14.10 -0.49 -5.11
N ARG A 60 14.99 -0.52 -6.10
CA ARG A 60 15.05 0.41 -7.24
C ARG A 60 14.87 -0.30 -8.59
N THR A 61 14.71 -1.61 -8.55
CA THR A 61 14.43 -2.46 -9.72
C THR A 61 12.92 -2.65 -9.88
N SER A 62 12.51 -3.36 -10.92
CA SER A 62 11.10 -3.63 -11.22
C SER A 62 10.44 -4.64 -10.27
N TYR A 63 11.18 -5.22 -9.32
CA TYR A 63 10.61 -6.20 -8.39
C TYR A 63 11.23 -6.19 -6.99
N ILE A 64 10.46 -6.70 -6.02
CA ILE A 64 10.85 -6.99 -4.64
C ILE A 64 10.48 -8.45 -4.35
N ASN A 65 11.42 -9.22 -3.82
CA ASN A 65 11.18 -10.59 -3.36
C ASN A 65 11.15 -10.63 -1.83
N ALA A 66 10.08 -11.20 -1.25
CA ALA A 66 9.95 -11.46 0.18
C ALA A 66 9.73 -12.96 0.41
N SER A 67 10.49 -13.56 1.32
CA SER A 67 10.28 -14.96 1.73
C SER A 67 9.39 -15.00 2.96
N LEU A 68 8.18 -15.54 2.84
CA LEU A 68 7.15 -15.47 3.87
C LEU A 68 6.56 -16.87 4.16
N PRO A 69 6.24 -17.20 5.42
CA PRO A 69 5.53 -18.43 5.73
C PRO A 69 4.08 -18.36 5.23
N ALA A 70 3.46 -19.53 5.06
CA ALA A 70 2.06 -19.65 4.66
C ALA A 70 1.11 -18.82 5.58
N GLY A 71 0.02 -18.33 5.00
CA GLY A 71 -1.02 -17.60 5.70
C GLY A 71 -1.42 -16.27 5.07
N LEU A 72 -2.47 -15.66 5.62
CA LEU A 72 -2.98 -14.34 5.24
C LEU A 72 -2.04 -13.24 5.72
N ARG A 73 -1.78 -12.26 4.84
CA ARG A 73 -0.90 -11.11 5.09
C ARG A 73 -1.52 -9.85 4.51
N ASP A 74 -1.30 -8.75 5.21
CA ASP A 74 -1.54 -7.41 4.70
C ASP A 74 -0.21 -6.78 4.31
N TYR A 75 -0.25 -5.89 3.33
CA TYR A 75 0.90 -5.08 2.95
C TYR A 75 0.52 -3.61 2.78
N LEU A 76 1.49 -2.75 3.07
CA LEU A 76 1.46 -1.33 2.76
C LEU A 76 2.51 -1.04 1.71
N VAL A 77 2.27 -0.05 0.87
CA VAL A 77 3.16 0.38 -0.19
C VAL A 77 3.49 1.85 0.01
N ASP A 78 4.78 2.17 0.07
CA ASP A 78 5.22 3.56 0.02
C ASP A 78 5.21 4.02 -1.45
N VAL A 79 4.20 4.81 -1.81
CA VAL A 79 4.03 5.31 -3.17
C VAL A 79 5.00 6.49 -3.38
N PRO A 80 5.93 6.40 -4.35
CA PRO A 80 6.90 7.46 -4.59
C PRO A 80 6.26 8.82 -4.89
N ALA A 81 7.00 9.89 -4.60
CA ALA A 81 6.55 11.25 -4.89
C ALA A 81 6.22 11.43 -6.38
N ASN A 82 5.16 12.19 -6.67
CA ASN A 82 4.64 12.37 -8.02
C ASN A 82 4.15 11.08 -8.70
N TYR A 83 3.83 10.03 -7.95
CA TYR A 83 3.13 8.87 -8.49
C TYR A 83 1.79 8.64 -7.77
N SER A 84 0.86 8.03 -8.49
CA SER A 84 -0.38 7.45 -7.99
C SER A 84 -0.31 5.93 -8.17
N GLY A 85 -0.81 5.16 -7.21
CA GLY A 85 -0.79 3.69 -7.27
C GLY A 85 -1.47 3.07 -6.06
N PRO A 86 -1.52 1.72 -5.99
CA PRO A 86 -2.02 1.01 -4.82
C PRO A 86 -1.17 1.34 -3.59
N ARG A 87 -1.82 1.61 -2.45
CA ARG A 87 -1.16 1.96 -1.18
C ARG A 87 -1.15 0.82 -0.17
N TYR A 88 -2.02 -0.16 -0.37
CA TYR A 88 -2.17 -1.31 0.50
C TYR A 88 -2.91 -2.43 -0.22
N GLY A 89 -2.87 -3.62 0.36
CA GLY A 89 -3.68 -4.74 -0.07
C GLY A 89 -3.49 -5.93 0.86
N THR A 90 -4.13 -7.04 0.50
CA THR A 90 -4.06 -8.29 1.24
C THR A 90 -3.75 -9.44 0.28
N PHE A 91 -3.06 -10.47 0.77
CA PHE A 91 -2.80 -11.69 0.02
C PHE A 91 -2.64 -12.90 0.93
N THR A 92 -2.87 -14.09 0.40
CA THR A 92 -2.69 -15.35 1.12
C THR A 92 -1.57 -16.15 0.48
N VAL A 93 -0.56 -16.50 1.27
CA VAL A 93 0.53 -17.39 0.83
C VAL A 93 0.07 -18.83 0.99
N VAL A 94 -0.04 -19.55 -0.14
CA VAL A 94 -0.51 -20.94 -0.17
C VAL A 94 0.54 -21.81 -0.87
N ASN A 95 1.41 -22.43 -0.08
CA ASN A 95 2.37 -23.48 -0.44
C ASN A 95 3.11 -23.34 -1.80
N SER A 96 3.24 -22.13 -2.33
CA SER A 96 3.77 -21.84 -3.67
C SER A 96 4.15 -20.36 -3.78
N SER A 97 4.92 -20.01 -4.81
CA SER A 97 5.30 -18.63 -5.08
C SER A 97 4.13 -17.79 -5.57
N LEU A 98 4.04 -16.54 -5.12
CA LEU A 98 2.97 -15.61 -5.49
C LEU A 98 3.53 -14.35 -6.15
N ASN A 99 2.87 -13.86 -7.20
CA ASN A 99 3.20 -12.59 -7.85
C ASN A 99 2.11 -11.55 -7.58
N ILE A 100 2.50 -10.36 -7.15
CA ILE A 100 1.61 -9.22 -6.87
C ILE A 100 2.04 -8.06 -7.77
N SER A 101 1.12 -7.53 -8.58
CA SER A 101 1.40 -6.40 -9.46
C SER A 101 0.94 -5.08 -8.85
N LEU A 102 1.84 -4.11 -8.81
CA LEU A 102 1.61 -2.75 -8.35
C LEU A 102 1.71 -1.80 -9.54
N ASN A 103 0.58 -1.28 -10.00
CA ASN A 103 0.53 -0.38 -11.15
C ASN A 103 0.59 1.08 -10.69
N TYR A 104 1.66 1.77 -11.06
CA TYR A 104 1.89 3.18 -10.79
C TYR A 104 1.61 4.02 -12.02
N ARG A 105 1.20 5.26 -11.78
CA ARG A 105 1.04 6.30 -12.80
C ARG A 105 1.76 7.55 -12.34
N TYR A 106 2.63 8.08 -13.20
CA TYR A 106 3.27 9.36 -12.94
C TYR A 106 2.23 10.49 -12.95
N ASN A 107 2.36 11.42 -12.01
CA ASN A 107 1.58 12.62 -11.88
C ASN A 107 2.48 13.80 -12.31
N CYS A 108 2.22 14.36 -13.48
CA CYS A 108 2.90 15.56 -13.95
C CYS A 108 2.45 16.77 -13.14
N ALA A 109 3.40 17.51 -12.57
CA ALA A 109 3.11 18.82 -12.00
C ALA A 109 2.93 19.82 -13.16
N VAL A 110 1.75 20.44 -13.25
CA VAL A 110 1.48 21.52 -14.19
C VAL A 110 1.42 22.82 -13.41
N VAL A 111 2.14 23.83 -13.92
CA VAL A 111 2.19 25.16 -13.34
C VAL A 111 1.83 26.14 -14.44
N LEU A 112 0.74 26.88 -14.23
CA LEU A 112 0.46 28.09 -14.98
C LEU A 112 0.98 29.27 -14.17
N GLN A 113 1.71 30.15 -14.83
CA GLN A 113 2.19 31.39 -14.25
C GLN A 113 1.52 32.55 -14.98
N GLU A 114 0.84 33.41 -14.22
CA GLU A 114 0.36 34.68 -14.77
C GLU A 114 1.45 35.74 -14.67
N SER A 115 1.38 36.69 -15.61
CA SER A 115 2.13 37.93 -15.49
C SER A 115 1.25 39.08 -15.97
N GLY A 116 1.35 40.21 -15.28
CA GLY A 116 0.66 41.44 -15.64
C GLY A 116 -0.68 41.67 -14.93
N LEU A 117 -1.20 40.71 -14.16
CA LEU A 117 -2.37 41.00 -13.32
C LEU A 117 -1.99 41.86 -12.10
N PRO A 118 -2.91 42.69 -11.57
CA PRO A 118 -2.72 43.37 -10.31
C PRO A 118 -2.47 42.40 -9.15
N SER A 119 -1.74 42.85 -8.12
CA SER A 119 -1.50 42.03 -6.93
C SER A 119 -2.83 41.57 -6.32
N GLN A 120 -2.93 40.27 -6.02
CA GLN A 120 -4.13 39.60 -5.48
C GLN A 120 -5.35 39.55 -6.41
N ALA A 121 -5.19 39.89 -7.69
CA ALA A 121 -6.21 39.67 -8.70
C ALA A 121 -6.63 38.19 -8.74
N LEU A 122 -7.94 37.94 -8.70
CA LEU A 122 -8.46 36.59 -8.87
C LEU A 122 -8.41 36.22 -10.36
N TRP A 123 -7.84 35.06 -10.64
CA TRP A 123 -7.81 34.44 -11.96
C TRP A 123 -7.96 32.93 -11.85
N TRP A 124 -8.32 32.30 -12.96
CA TRP A 124 -8.60 30.88 -13.01
C TRP A 124 -8.15 30.24 -14.31
N ALA A 125 -8.03 28.92 -14.28
CA ALA A 125 -7.82 28.07 -15.43
C ALA A 125 -8.87 26.95 -15.43
N ASN A 126 -9.64 26.86 -16.51
CA ASN A 126 -10.53 25.75 -16.81
C ASN A 126 -9.74 24.74 -17.63
N VAL A 127 -9.46 23.57 -17.05
CA VAL A 127 -8.63 22.53 -17.64
C VAL A 127 -9.51 21.36 -18.02
N THR A 128 -9.51 20.98 -19.30
CA THR A 128 -10.33 19.91 -19.86
C THR A 128 -9.46 18.76 -20.32
N ASN A 129 -9.83 17.54 -19.94
CA ASN A 129 -9.29 16.29 -20.47
C ASN A 129 -10.40 15.28 -20.76
N SER A 130 -10.04 14.03 -21.04
CA SER A 130 -10.99 12.94 -21.27
C SER A 130 -11.95 12.66 -20.11
N SER A 131 -11.62 13.07 -18.89
CA SER A 131 -12.45 12.90 -17.69
C SER A 131 -13.39 14.09 -17.43
N GLY A 132 -13.28 15.18 -18.21
CA GLY A 132 -14.10 16.37 -18.08
C GLY A 132 -13.30 17.65 -17.83
N THR A 133 -14.00 18.70 -17.40
CA THR A 133 -13.41 20.02 -17.11
C THR A 133 -13.34 20.27 -15.61
N VAL A 134 -12.18 20.74 -15.15
CA VAL A 134 -11.94 21.17 -13.76
C VAL A 134 -11.45 22.62 -13.76
N SER A 135 -12.00 23.45 -12.87
CA SER A 135 -11.57 24.84 -12.69
C SER A 135 -10.64 24.98 -11.50
N TYR A 136 -9.50 25.65 -11.71
CA TYR A 136 -8.53 25.99 -10.68
C TYR A 136 -8.45 27.51 -10.54
N PHE A 137 -8.31 28.02 -9.32
CA PHE A 137 -8.36 29.45 -9.02
C PHE A 137 -7.12 29.87 -8.22
N SER A 138 -6.65 31.11 -8.44
CA SER A 138 -5.57 31.69 -7.65
C SER A 138 -5.72 33.21 -7.53
N ARG A 139 -5.17 33.75 -6.43
CA ARG A 139 -4.89 35.19 -6.26
C ARG A 139 -3.38 35.50 -6.28
N GLY A 140 -2.55 34.45 -6.36
CA GLY A 140 -1.11 34.58 -6.50
C GLY A 140 -0.69 34.45 -7.97
N PRO A 141 0.61 34.53 -8.26
CA PRO A 141 1.12 34.50 -9.62
C PRO A 141 1.05 33.13 -10.28
N THR A 142 0.65 32.08 -9.55
CA THR A 142 0.62 30.71 -10.08
C THR A 142 -0.64 29.95 -9.74
N ILE A 143 -1.08 29.11 -10.68
CA ILE A 143 -2.01 28.00 -10.47
C ILE A 143 -1.21 26.70 -10.64
N ARG A 144 -1.37 25.76 -9.71
CA ARG A 144 -0.63 24.48 -9.70
C ARG A 144 -1.60 23.33 -9.53
N TRP A 145 -1.44 22.28 -10.33
CA TRP A 145 -2.17 21.03 -10.16
C TRP A 145 -1.34 19.84 -10.64
N THR A 146 -1.79 18.65 -10.29
CA THR A 146 -1.24 17.38 -10.78
C THR A 146 -2.14 16.81 -11.86
N ALA A 147 -1.55 16.46 -13.00
CA ALA A 147 -2.23 15.86 -14.14
C ALA A 147 -1.60 14.51 -14.49
N PHE A 148 -2.39 13.59 -15.03
CA PHE A 148 -1.82 12.40 -15.65
C PHE A 148 -1.23 12.76 -17.02
N PRO A 149 -0.27 12.00 -17.56
CA PRO A 149 0.19 12.18 -18.92
C PRO A 149 -0.98 12.06 -19.91
N GLY A 150 -1.13 13.02 -20.81
CA GLY A 150 -2.18 13.02 -21.82
C GLY A 150 -2.41 14.40 -22.44
N PRO A 151 -3.31 14.49 -23.44
CA PRO A 151 -3.72 15.76 -24.00
C PRO A 151 -4.62 16.51 -23.02
N TYR A 152 -4.32 17.80 -22.82
CA TYR A 152 -5.13 18.72 -22.04
C TYR A 152 -5.41 19.97 -22.87
N GLN A 153 -6.62 20.49 -22.76
CA GLN A 153 -6.96 21.84 -23.21
C GLN A 153 -7.15 22.73 -21.98
N TYR A 154 -6.81 24.00 -22.09
CA TYR A 154 -7.07 24.94 -21.01
C TYR A 154 -7.52 26.31 -21.54
N ALA A 155 -8.44 26.93 -20.80
CA ALA A 155 -8.86 28.30 -20.99
C ALA A 155 -8.64 29.07 -19.68
N VAL A 156 -8.05 30.25 -19.76
CA VAL A 156 -7.78 31.10 -18.59
C VAL A 156 -8.74 32.29 -18.56
N GLY A 157 -8.99 32.82 -17.37
CA GLY A 157 -9.82 34.01 -17.17
C GLY A 157 -9.44 34.77 -15.90
N THR A 158 -9.87 36.03 -15.81
CA THR A 158 -9.68 36.86 -14.62
C THR A 158 -10.94 37.68 -14.34
N SER A 159 -11.16 38.01 -13.07
CA SER A 159 -12.22 38.95 -12.67
C SER A 159 -11.75 40.41 -12.70
N SER A 160 -10.50 40.67 -13.07
CA SER A 160 -9.92 42.02 -13.11
C SER A 160 -10.39 42.77 -14.37
N PRO A 161 -11.15 43.88 -14.23
CA PRO A 161 -11.65 44.63 -15.38
C PRO A 161 -10.50 45.20 -16.23
N GLY A 162 -10.66 45.17 -17.56
CA GLY A 162 -9.67 45.71 -18.51
C GLY A 162 -8.51 44.77 -18.85
N PHE A 163 -8.44 43.58 -18.24
CA PHE A 163 -7.46 42.55 -18.57
C PHE A 163 -8.08 41.47 -19.44
N VAL A 164 -7.39 41.10 -20.52
CA VAL A 164 -7.76 39.99 -21.40
C VAL A 164 -6.64 38.96 -21.35
N PRO A 165 -6.95 37.67 -21.12
CA PRO A 165 -5.92 36.64 -21.12
C PRO A 165 -5.26 36.51 -22.48
N ALA A 166 -3.93 36.54 -22.51
CA ALA A 166 -3.13 36.18 -23.68
C ALA A 166 -2.36 34.89 -23.36
N GLN A 167 -2.46 33.90 -24.24
CA GLN A 167 -1.72 32.63 -24.12
C GLN A 167 -0.54 32.68 -25.09
N SER A 168 0.65 32.30 -24.62
CA SER A 168 1.88 32.17 -25.40
C SER A 168 2.40 30.74 -25.35
#